data_AF-A0AB73IPU0-F1
#
_entry.id   AF-A0AB73IPU0-F1
#
_cell.length_a   1.000
_cell.length_b   1.000
_cell.length_c   1.000
_cell.angle_alpha   90.00
_cell.angle_beta   90.00
_cell.angle_gamma   90.00
#
_symmetry.space_group_name_H-M   'P 1'
#
loop_
_entity.id
_entity.type
_entity.pdbx_description
1 polymer ?
#
loop_
_entity_poly.entity_id
_entity_poly.type
_entity_poly.pdbx_seq_one_letter_code
_entity_poly.pdbx_strand_id
1 'polypeptide(L)'
;MVTRTRAGRALFIPSSNGPSANSRGRHELQDRGIQMIVFSNPGEIDVLSISTFGVSVKEGDTPIGFFGTGLKYAIAVLLRNKHAITIYSGKQIVDFSVSTEVVRGKSFDFVQMSVDMGNPQPIGFTTELGRQWEMWMAYREIACNCKDEGGAVENMSDWPDPEAGTTKIIVKGAEFDQVYAQSSFYILEDRPTQTFGGIEVRSRSGNAFYYRGVRVQEFDKPCLFTYNDLASLELTEDRTVKNQWEPAYRVARGWLQASDELMLREVITAGDSHMEGNLDFHGWGVAPSQAFLKVVGDCLSDRLLRVNKTAMKVWHEATQKPFSPREIPLTRVQQMSVERALDFCQKLGFQIRGAYPIKFVESLGEGGLGLAKDETIFIAEAVLNMGGTKQLASTLIEEYIHLRHGWKDMT
;
A
#
# COMPACT_ATOMS: atom_id res chain seq x y z
N MET A 1 10.32 -68.35 -60.30
CA MET A 1 11.72 -68.85 -60.40
C MET A 1 12.60 -67.96 -59.51
N VAL A 2 13.36 -68.57 -58.59
CA VAL A 2 14.64 -68.05 -58.03
C VAL A 2 14.70 -66.61 -57.43
N THR A 3 14.38 -66.54 -56.12
CA THR A 3 15.14 -65.92 -55.00
C THR A 3 15.74 -64.49 -55.00
N ARG A 4 15.45 -63.80 -53.86
CA ARG A 4 16.38 -63.18 -52.85
C ARG A 4 16.85 -61.70 -52.95
N THR A 5 16.44 -60.92 -51.91
CA THR A 5 17.21 -59.90 -51.10
C THR A 5 17.84 -58.68 -51.81
N ARG A 6 18.03 -57.47 -51.26
CA ARG A 6 18.10 -56.83 -49.90
C ARG A 6 17.99 -55.28 -50.12
N ALA A 7 17.93 -54.34 -49.16
CA ALA A 7 17.20 -54.17 -47.90
C ALA A 7 17.53 -52.77 -47.27
N GLY A 8 16.61 -52.15 -46.51
CA GLY A 8 16.85 -50.92 -45.71
C GLY A 8 16.29 -49.63 -46.36
N ARG A 9 15.48 -48.79 -45.70
CA ARG A 9 15.53 -48.31 -44.30
C ARG A 9 14.12 -48.09 -43.74
N ALA A 10 13.91 -48.41 -42.46
CA ALA A 10 12.69 -48.09 -41.73
C ALA A 10 12.78 -46.69 -41.09
N LEU A 11 11.69 -45.93 -41.17
CA LEU A 11 11.47 -44.73 -40.35
C LEU A 11 10.93 -45.16 -38.98
N PHE A 12 11.60 -44.74 -37.91
CA PHE A 12 11.14 -44.93 -36.54
C PHE A 12 9.97 -44.00 -36.25
N ILE A 13 8.82 -44.56 -35.85
CA ILE A 13 7.75 -43.84 -35.16
C ILE A 13 7.58 -44.53 -33.79
N PRO A 14 7.84 -43.85 -32.66
CA PRO A 14 7.63 -44.45 -31.35
C PRO A 14 6.13 -44.53 -31.04
N SER A 15 5.63 -45.75 -30.87
CA SER A 15 4.36 -45.99 -30.18
C SER A 15 4.59 -46.02 -28.67
N SER A 16 3.86 -45.21 -27.90
CA SER A 16 3.69 -45.46 -26.46
C SER A 16 2.25 -45.14 -26.04
N ASN A 17 1.66 -46.09 -25.31
CA ASN A 17 0.27 -46.04 -24.86
C ASN A 17 0.05 -44.89 -23.87
N GLY A 18 -0.87 -43.98 -24.18
CA GLY A 18 -1.42 -43.05 -23.19
C GLY A 18 -2.51 -43.75 -22.37
N PRO A 19 -2.40 -43.86 -21.03
CA PRO A 19 -3.52 -44.34 -20.22
C PRO A 19 -4.63 -43.29 -20.21
N SER A 20 -5.89 -43.74 -20.22
CA SER A 20 -7.07 -42.88 -20.28
C SER A 20 -7.26 -42.06 -19.00
N ALA A 21 -6.75 -40.83 -18.99
CA ALA A 21 -6.97 -39.86 -17.92
C ALA A 21 -8.38 -39.25 -18.00
N ASN A 22 -9.41 -40.04 -17.71
CA ASN A 22 -10.80 -39.56 -17.71
C ASN A 22 -11.69 -40.24 -16.64
N SER A 23 -11.20 -40.33 -15.39
CA SER A 23 -12.01 -40.59 -14.19
C SER A 23 -11.18 -40.54 -12.90
N ARG A 24 -10.82 -39.33 -12.42
CA ARG A 24 -10.37 -39.03 -11.03
C ARG A 24 -10.22 -37.51 -10.89
N GLY A 25 -10.81 -36.91 -9.86
CA GLY A 25 -10.87 -35.45 -9.66
C GLY A 25 -12.26 -34.89 -9.30
N ARG A 26 -13.32 -35.69 -9.44
CA ARG A 26 -14.61 -35.47 -8.75
C ARG A 26 -14.84 -36.59 -7.75
N HIS A 27 -14.32 -36.43 -6.52
CA HIS A 27 -14.80 -37.00 -5.26
C HIS A 27 -13.76 -36.74 -4.16
N GLU A 28 -13.64 -35.47 -3.74
CA GLU A 28 -12.92 -35.09 -2.51
C GLU A 28 -13.55 -33.84 -1.85
N LEU A 29 -14.85 -33.65 -2.08
CA LEU A 29 -15.74 -32.86 -1.23
C LEU A 29 -16.49 -33.85 -0.33
N GLN A 30 -15.75 -34.55 0.52
CA GLN A 30 -16.29 -35.34 1.63
C GLN A 30 -16.18 -34.51 2.91
N ASP A 31 -17.31 -34.39 3.62
CA ASP A 31 -17.44 -33.98 5.03
C ASP A 31 -16.37 -33.04 5.59
N ARG A 32 -16.22 -31.86 4.98
CA ARG A 32 -15.86 -30.68 5.77
C ARG A 32 -17.10 -30.32 6.59
N GLY A 33 -17.15 -30.80 7.83
CA GLY A 33 -18.16 -30.40 8.81
C GLY A 33 -18.27 -28.87 8.85
N ILE A 34 -19.50 -28.36 8.93
CA ILE A 34 -19.81 -26.96 8.65
C ILE A 34 -18.99 -26.05 9.58
N GLN A 35 -17.92 -25.47 9.02
CA GLN A 35 -17.08 -24.53 9.75
C GLN A 35 -17.86 -23.25 10.05
N MET A 36 -17.48 -22.59 11.13
CA MET A 36 -18.07 -21.35 11.58
C MET A 36 -17.00 -20.49 12.23
N ILE A 37 -17.15 -19.18 12.14
CA ILE A 37 -16.30 -18.24 12.86
C ILE A 37 -17.11 -17.69 14.04
N VAL A 38 -16.59 -17.90 15.24
CA VAL A 38 -17.19 -17.47 16.51
C VAL A 38 -16.38 -16.32 17.09
N PHE A 39 -17.04 -15.20 17.36
CA PHE A 39 -16.49 -14.05 18.07
C PHE A 39 -17.10 -14.01 19.47
N SER A 40 -16.28 -14.19 20.49
CA SER A 40 -16.71 -14.34 21.88
C SER A 40 -16.24 -13.16 22.74
N ASN A 41 -17.18 -12.41 23.32
CA ASN A 41 -16.92 -11.23 24.15
C ASN A 41 -17.47 -11.43 25.58
N PRO A 42 -16.84 -10.82 26.60
CA PRO A 42 -17.45 -10.68 27.92
C PRO A 42 -18.62 -9.66 27.87
N GLY A 43 -19.66 -9.91 28.67
CA GLY A 43 -20.88 -9.09 28.71
C GLY A 43 -21.93 -9.53 27.70
N GLU A 44 -23.18 -9.13 27.94
CA GLU A 44 -24.35 -9.46 27.11
C GLU A 44 -24.75 -8.25 26.27
N ILE A 45 -24.81 -8.40 24.94
CA ILE A 45 -25.27 -7.35 24.02
C ILE A 45 -26.78 -7.12 24.14
N ASP A 46 -27.20 -5.87 24.31
CA ASP A 46 -28.62 -5.51 24.29
C ASP A 46 -29.19 -5.75 22.89
N VAL A 47 -30.15 -6.67 22.77
CA VAL A 47 -30.83 -7.03 21.51
C VAL A 47 -31.60 -5.84 20.91
N LEU A 48 -32.04 -4.88 21.73
CA LEU A 48 -32.65 -3.64 21.23
C LEU A 48 -31.64 -2.75 20.50
N SER A 49 -30.37 -2.77 20.91
CA SER A 49 -29.29 -2.03 20.22
C SER A 49 -29.02 -2.58 18.81
N ILE A 50 -29.28 -3.87 18.57
CA ILE A 50 -29.11 -4.49 17.25
C ILE A 50 -30.22 -4.01 16.29
N SER A 51 -31.47 -3.99 16.75
CA SER A 51 -32.63 -3.63 15.93
C SER A 51 -32.85 -2.12 15.75
N THR A 52 -32.39 -1.29 16.71
CA THR A 52 -32.67 0.16 16.74
C THR A 52 -31.49 1.00 16.23
N PHE A 53 -31.75 1.96 15.35
CA PHE A 53 -30.76 2.96 14.92
C PHE A 53 -30.59 4.08 15.96
N GLY A 54 -29.37 4.59 16.11
CA GLY A 54 -29.06 5.70 17.02
C GLY A 54 -28.85 5.30 18.49
N VAL A 55 -28.92 4.00 18.82
CA VAL A 55 -28.59 3.48 20.15
C VAL A 55 -27.11 3.08 20.19
N SER A 56 -26.35 3.71 21.09
CA SER A 56 -24.95 3.39 21.39
C SER A 56 -24.69 3.64 22.88
N VAL A 57 -24.09 2.67 23.57
CA VAL A 57 -23.92 2.68 25.04
C VAL A 57 -22.48 2.35 25.46
N LYS A 58 -21.49 2.43 24.54
CA LYS A 58 -20.09 2.15 24.89
C LYS A 58 -19.46 3.32 25.65
N GLU A 59 -18.82 3.03 26.78
CA GLU A 59 -18.03 3.98 27.56
C GLU A 59 -16.53 3.82 27.18
N GLY A 60 -15.89 4.87 26.65
CA GLY A 60 -14.46 4.84 26.33
C GLY A 60 -14.02 5.97 25.39
N ASP A 61 -12.80 6.50 25.61
CA ASP A 61 -12.37 7.77 25.01
C ASP A 61 -11.96 7.72 23.52
N THR A 62 -11.65 6.54 22.96
CA THR A 62 -11.00 6.44 21.63
C THR A 62 -11.39 5.24 20.75
N PRO A 63 -12.68 4.88 20.59
CA PRO A 63 -13.10 3.78 19.73
C PRO A 63 -12.71 3.97 18.25
N ILE A 64 -12.47 2.87 17.54
CA ILE A 64 -12.03 2.88 16.13
C ILE A 64 -13.23 3.01 15.14
N GLY A 65 -14.48 2.96 15.62
CA GLY A 65 -15.68 2.97 14.77
C GLY A 65 -16.80 3.90 15.23
N PHE A 66 -17.71 4.22 14.30
CA PHE A 66 -18.99 4.86 14.60
C PHE A 66 -19.95 3.79 15.16
N PHE A 67 -20.32 3.93 16.45
CA PHE A 67 -21.07 2.87 17.14
C PHE A 67 -22.57 2.83 16.80
N GLY A 68 -23.14 1.62 16.94
CA GLY A 68 -24.56 1.33 16.76
C GLY A 68 -24.98 0.99 15.32
N THR A 69 -24.25 1.44 14.30
CA THR A 69 -24.55 1.11 12.90
C THR A 69 -23.74 -0.07 12.36
N GLY A 70 -22.44 -0.16 12.66
CA GLY A 70 -21.53 -1.14 12.07
C GLY A 70 -22.02 -2.60 12.09
N LEU A 71 -22.50 -3.10 13.23
CA LEU A 71 -23.06 -4.47 13.32
C LEU A 71 -24.26 -4.69 12.38
N LYS A 72 -25.11 -3.67 12.16
CA LYS A 72 -26.24 -3.73 11.22
C LYS A 72 -25.74 -3.83 9.77
N TYR A 73 -24.69 -3.09 9.42
CA TYR A 73 -24.01 -3.22 8.12
C TYR A 73 -23.44 -4.63 7.94
N ALA A 74 -22.76 -5.18 8.96
CA ALA A 74 -22.22 -6.53 8.90
C ALA A 74 -23.31 -7.60 8.71
N ILE A 75 -24.43 -7.53 9.44
CA ILE A 75 -25.60 -8.41 9.27
C ILE A 75 -26.16 -8.29 7.84
N ALA A 76 -26.34 -7.07 7.33
CA ALA A 76 -26.86 -6.83 5.98
C ALA A 76 -25.94 -7.42 4.88
N VAL A 77 -24.62 -7.26 5.01
CA VAL A 77 -23.61 -7.81 4.09
C VAL A 77 -23.61 -9.34 4.11
N LEU A 78 -23.70 -9.96 5.29
CA LEU A 78 -23.73 -11.41 5.44
C LEU A 78 -24.97 -12.01 4.78
N LEU A 79 -26.15 -11.49 5.11
CA LEU A 79 -27.42 -11.95 4.55
C LEU A 79 -27.52 -11.72 3.04
N ARG A 80 -27.03 -10.56 2.53
CA ARG A 80 -26.94 -10.27 1.09
C ARG A 80 -26.14 -11.34 0.33
N ASN A 81 -25.06 -11.81 0.94
CA ASN A 81 -24.19 -12.85 0.39
C ASN A 81 -24.59 -14.27 0.83
N LYS A 82 -25.81 -14.47 1.34
CA LYS A 82 -26.37 -15.78 1.74
C LYS A 82 -25.58 -16.51 2.84
N HIS A 83 -24.88 -15.76 3.69
CA HIS A 83 -24.25 -16.27 4.90
C HIS A 83 -25.26 -16.24 6.05
N ALA A 84 -25.14 -17.18 6.97
CA ALA A 84 -25.95 -17.20 8.19
C ALA A 84 -25.20 -16.52 9.33
N ILE A 85 -25.93 -15.76 10.15
CA ILE A 85 -25.44 -15.15 11.38
C ILE A 85 -26.43 -15.42 12.51
N THR A 86 -25.91 -15.89 13.64
CA THR A 86 -26.62 -16.08 14.91
C THR A 86 -25.83 -15.32 15.98
N ILE A 87 -26.52 -14.68 16.92
CA ILE A 87 -25.91 -13.99 18.05
C ILE A 87 -26.49 -14.59 19.33
N TYR A 88 -25.64 -15.12 20.19
CA TYR A 88 -26.03 -15.39 21.57
C TYR A 88 -25.73 -14.16 22.41
N SER A 89 -26.73 -13.70 23.16
CA SER A 89 -26.57 -12.70 24.23
C SER A 89 -26.90 -13.39 25.55
N GLY A 90 -25.88 -13.77 26.30
CA GLY A 90 -26.06 -14.61 27.46
C GLY A 90 -26.62 -15.99 27.09
N LYS A 91 -27.83 -16.26 27.58
CA LYS A 91 -28.62 -17.45 27.23
C LYS A 91 -29.65 -17.21 26.12
N GLN A 92 -29.85 -15.96 25.70
CA GLN A 92 -30.80 -15.59 24.64
C GLN A 92 -30.17 -15.83 23.26
N ILE A 93 -30.92 -16.46 22.36
CA ILE A 93 -30.50 -16.75 20.99
C ILE A 93 -31.19 -15.77 20.03
N VAL A 94 -30.41 -15.09 19.19
CA VAL A 94 -30.91 -14.15 18.19
C VAL A 94 -30.48 -14.60 16.80
N ASP A 95 -31.46 -14.99 15.98
CA ASP A 95 -31.24 -15.47 14.61
C ASP A 95 -31.72 -14.45 13.58
N PHE A 96 -30.97 -14.33 12.47
CA PHE A 96 -31.28 -13.39 11.39
C PHE A 96 -31.65 -14.09 10.10
N SER A 97 -32.64 -13.55 9.41
CA SER A 97 -33.16 -14.06 8.13
C SER A 97 -33.61 -12.89 7.25
N VAL A 98 -34.18 -13.18 6.07
CA VAL A 98 -34.67 -12.16 5.13
C VAL A 98 -36.08 -12.45 4.64
N SER A 99 -36.86 -11.38 4.45
CA SER A 99 -38.16 -11.41 3.76
C SER A 99 -38.16 -10.46 2.57
N THR A 100 -38.41 -10.98 1.37
CA THR A 100 -38.53 -10.17 0.16
C THR A 100 -39.88 -9.46 0.13
N GLU A 101 -39.87 -8.14 0.08
CA GLU A 101 -41.07 -7.29 -0.06
C GLU A 101 -40.96 -6.37 -1.28
N VAL A 102 -42.10 -5.96 -1.84
CA VAL A 102 -42.15 -5.06 -3.01
C VAL A 102 -42.50 -3.64 -2.59
N VAL A 103 -41.52 -2.74 -2.62
CA VAL A 103 -41.69 -1.32 -2.33
C VAL A 103 -41.62 -0.52 -3.62
N ARG A 104 -42.72 0.16 -3.98
CA ARG A 104 -42.84 0.99 -5.20
C ARG A 104 -42.43 0.24 -6.49
N GLY A 105 -42.80 -1.04 -6.59
CA GLY A 105 -42.52 -1.88 -7.77
C GLY A 105 -41.09 -2.44 -7.85
N LYS A 106 -40.26 -2.27 -6.81
CA LYS A 106 -38.95 -2.91 -6.68
C LYS A 106 -38.96 -3.87 -5.50
N SER A 107 -38.38 -5.05 -5.67
CA SER A 107 -38.17 -6.00 -4.58
C SER A 107 -36.98 -5.57 -3.71
N PHE A 108 -37.12 -5.70 -2.40
CA PHE A 108 -36.07 -5.50 -1.40
C PHE A 108 -36.14 -6.63 -0.38
N ASP A 109 -34.98 -7.13 0.06
CA ASP A 109 -34.90 -8.11 1.13
C ASP A 109 -34.76 -7.39 2.47
N PHE A 110 -35.84 -7.36 3.24
CA PHE A 110 -35.87 -6.83 4.60
C PHE A 110 -35.23 -7.82 5.55
N VAL A 111 -34.38 -7.32 6.45
CA VAL A 111 -33.78 -8.17 7.48
C VAL A 111 -34.83 -8.46 8.54
N GLN A 112 -34.95 -9.73 8.92
CA GLN A 112 -35.80 -10.19 10.01
C GLN A 112 -34.95 -10.75 11.15
N MET A 113 -35.41 -10.53 12.37
CA MET A 113 -34.78 -11.01 13.60
C MET A 113 -35.77 -11.91 14.35
N SER A 114 -35.33 -13.09 14.73
CA SER A 114 -36.02 -13.97 15.69
C SER A 114 -35.23 -13.99 17.00
N VAL A 115 -35.95 -14.13 18.11
CA VAL A 115 -35.37 -14.25 19.45
C VAL A 115 -35.94 -15.50 20.10
N ASP A 116 -35.07 -16.34 20.65
CA ASP A 116 -35.38 -17.61 21.33
C ASP A 116 -36.30 -18.54 20.49
N MET A 117 -36.00 -18.64 19.19
CA MET A 117 -36.78 -19.36 18.16
C MET A 117 -38.24 -18.86 17.98
N GLY A 118 -38.53 -17.62 18.39
CA GLY A 118 -39.82 -16.96 18.18
C GLY A 118 -40.11 -16.61 16.71
N ASN A 119 -41.27 -16.03 16.45
CA ASN A 119 -41.65 -15.59 15.10
C ASN A 119 -40.73 -14.46 14.60
N PRO A 120 -40.03 -14.61 13.46
CA PRO A 120 -39.19 -13.54 12.90
C PRO A 120 -39.97 -12.23 12.71
N GLN A 121 -39.41 -11.12 13.17
CA GLN A 121 -39.96 -9.78 12.98
C GLN A 121 -39.03 -8.95 12.09
N PRO A 122 -39.54 -8.16 11.13
CA PRO A 122 -38.71 -7.25 10.34
C PRO A 122 -38.09 -6.18 11.25
N ILE A 123 -36.80 -5.92 11.06
CA ILE A 123 -36.07 -4.84 11.75
C ILE A 123 -35.80 -3.68 10.78
N GLY A 124 -35.31 -2.56 11.31
CA GLY A 124 -35.30 -1.25 10.61
C GLY A 124 -34.38 -1.11 9.40
N PHE A 125 -33.89 -2.19 8.78
CA PHE A 125 -33.00 -2.15 7.61
C PHE A 125 -33.17 -3.35 6.66
N THR A 126 -32.60 -3.22 5.47
CA THR A 126 -32.59 -4.21 4.38
C THR A 126 -31.17 -4.66 4.07
N THR A 127 -31.02 -5.69 3.24
CA THR A 127 -29.72 -6.13 2.70
C THR A 127 -29.03 -5.09 1.79
N GLU A 128 -29.72 -4.00 1.42
CA GLU A 128 -29.15 -2.85 0.70
C GLU A 128 -28.34 -1.91 1.61
N LEU A 129 -28.44 -2.04 2.94
CA LEU A 129 -27.57 -1.31 3.86
C LEU A 129 -26.10 -1.70 3.61
N GLY A 130 -25.23 -0.69 3.48
CA GLY A 130 -23.84 -0.93 3.10
C GLY A 130 -23.68 -1.68 1.78
N ARG A 131 -24.43 -1.30 0.73
CA ARG A 131 -24.33 -1.95 -0.60
C ARG A 131 -22.89 -1.98 -1.14
N GLN A 132 -22.08 -0.97 -0.79
CA GLN A 132 -20.67 -0.85 -1.14
C GLN A 132 -19.72 -1.68 -0.26
N TRP A 133 -20.19 -2.26 0.85
CA TRP A 133 -19.36 -3.07 1.73
C TRP A 133 -19.11 -4.47 1.15
N GLU A 134 -17.85 -4.88 1.19
CA GLU A 134 -17.38 -6.23 0.88
C GLU A 134 -17.40 -7.14 2.11
N MET A 135 -17.31 -8.46 1.91
CA MET A 135 -17.34 -9.46 2.99
C MET A 135 -16.28 -9.21 4.08
N TRP A 136 -15.08 -8.79 3.68
CA TRP A 136 -14.01 -8.48 4.62
C TRP A 136 -14.27 -7.25 5.49
N MET A 137 -15.08 -6.30 5.03
CA MET A 137 -15.47 -5.14 5.84
C MET A 137 -16.41 -5.55 6.97
N ALA A 138 -17.33 -6.50 6.70
CA ALA A 138 -18.19 -7.10 7.71
C ALA A 138 -17.40 -7.93 8.73
N TYR A 139 -16.44 -8.75 8.26
CA TYR A 139 -15.50 -9.45 9.16
C TYR A 139 -14.74 -8.48 10.06
N ARG A 140 -14.09 -7.48 9.47
CA ARG A 140 -13.32 -6.44 10.16
C ARG A 140 -14.16 -5.73 11.22
N GLU A 141 -15.40 -5.37 10.90
CA GLU A 141 -16.33 -4.73 11.84
C GLU A 141 -16.60 -5.60 13.08
N ILE A 142 -16.96 -6.88 12.88
CA ILE A 142 -17.23 -7.81 13.98
C ILE A 142 -15.95 -8.09 14.79
N ALA A 143 -14.83 -8.34 14.10
CA ALA A 143 -13.53 -8.61 14.70
C ALA A 143 -12.98 -7.42 15.51
N CYS A 144 -13.15 -6.18 15.03
CA CYS A 144 -12.77 -4.99 15.78
C CYS A 144 -13.63 -4.79 17.03
N ASN A 145 -14.95 -4.94 16.93
CA ASN A 145 -15.81 -4.85 18.12
C ASN A 145 -15.47 -5.94 19.15
N CYS A 146 -15.14 -7.14 18.68
CA CYS A 146 -14.66 -8.24 19.52
C CYS A 146 -13.35 -7.88 20.24
N LYS A 147 -12.35 -7.39 19.51
CA LYS A 147 -11.06 -6.96 20.07
C LYS A 147 -11.18 -5.78 21.04
N ASP A 148 -12.02 -4.79 20.73
CA ASP A 148 -12.28 -3.62 21.57
C ASP A 148 -12.96 -4.00 22.91
N GLU A 149 -13.73 -5.10 22.92
CA GLU A 149 -14.39 -5.66 24.12
C GLU A 149 -13.52 -6.72 24.85
N GLY A 150 -12.27 -6.93 24.42
CA GLY A 150 -11.36 -7.90 25.02
C GLY A 150 -11.69 -9.36 24.71
N GLY A 151 -12.46 -9.61 23.65
CA GLY A 151 -12.88 -10.92 23.18
C GLY A 151 -11.85 -11.68 22.33
N ALA A 152 -12.26 -12.86 21.85
CA ALA A 152 -11.47 -13.76 21.02
C ALA A 152 -12.26 -14.26 19.79
N VAL A 153 -11.53 -14.67 18.74
CA VAL A 153 -12.12 -15.16 17.47
C VAL A 153 -11.60 -16.56 17.14
N GLU A 154 -12.50 -17.52 17.05
CA GLU A 154 -12.18 -18.94 16.86
C GLU A 154 -12.90 -19.51 15.64
N ASN A 155 -12.26 -20.44 14.93
CA ASN A 155 -12.91 -21.28 13.93
C ASN A 155 -13.32 -22.61 14.57
N MET A 156 -14.60 -22.92 14.55
CA MET A 156 -15.18 -24.09 15.20
C MET A 156 -15.90 -25.01 14.21
N SER A 157 -15.98 -26.30 14.55
CA SER A 157 -16.78 -27.30 13.83
C SER A 157 -18.12 -27.61 14.50
N ASP A 158 -18.18 -27.47 15.83
CA ASP A 158 -19.36 -27.72 16.64
C ASP A 158 -20.01 -26.41 17.08
N TRP A 159 -21.34 -26.41 17.17
CA TRP A 159 -22.10 -25.24 17.59
C TRP A 159 -21.78 -24.92 19.06
N PRO A 160 -21.34 -23.70 19.41
CA PRO A 160 -21.04 -23.36 20.79
C PRO A 160 -22.32 -23.35 21.64
N ASP A 161 -22.17 -23.53 22.95
CA ASP A 161 -23.27 -23.34 23.90
C ASP A 161 -23.48 -21.84 24.21
N PRO A 162 -24.75 -21.38 24.30
CA PRO A 162 -25.08 -20.09 24.91
C PRO A 162 -24.60 -20.02 26.36
N GLU A 163 -24.09 -18.89 26.81
CA GLU A 163 -23.38 -18.74 28.08
C GLU A 163 -23.66 -17.37 28.71
N ALA A 164 -24.24 -17.38 29.91
CA ALA A 164 -24.63 -16.16 30.63
C ALA A 164 -23.40 -15.27 30.93
N GLY A 165 -23.56 -13.96 30.78
CA GLY A 165 -22.48 -12.99 30.91
C GLY A 165 -21.52 -12.92 29.71
N THR A 166 -21.88 -13.51 28.56
CA THR A 166 -21.07 -13.47 27.33
C THR A 166 -21.90 -13.14 26.10
N THR A 167 -21.26 -12.62 25.06
CA THR A 167 -21.84 -12.45 23.73
C THR A 167 -21.06 -13.30 22.75
N LYS A 168 -21.75 -14.14 21.96
CA LYS A 168 -21.14 -14.97 20.92
C LYS A 168 -21.78 -14.66 19.58
N ILE A 169 -21.06 -13.96 18.70
CA ILE A 169 -21.48 -13.73 17.31
C ILE A 169 -20.94 -14.89 16.48
N ILE A 170 -21.83 -15.62 15.81
CA ILE A 170 -21.49 -16.87 15.11
C ILE A 170 -21.86 -16.71 13.63
N VAL A 171 -20.87 -16.83 12.76
CA VAL A 171 -21.04 -16.65 11.31
C VAL A 171 -20.72 -17.95 10.57
N LYS A 172 -21.60 -18.33 9.64
CA LYS A 172 -21.45 -19.51 8.77
C LYS A 172 -21.45 -19.10 7.30
N GLY A 173 -20.38 -19.46 6.59
CA GLY A 173 -20.34 -19.49 5.12
C GLY A 173 -18.93 -19.38 4.55
N ALA A 174 -18.71 -20.08 3.44
CA ALA A 174 -17.36 -20.38 2.93
C ALA A 174 -16.56 -19.16 2.42
N GLU A 175 -17.20 -18.02 2.15
CA GLU A 175 -16.49 -16.78 1.81
C GLU A 175 -15.97 -16.09 3.08
N PHE A 176 -16.76 -16.08 4.15
CA PHE A 176 -16.34 -15.55 5.45
C PHE A 176 -15.20 -16.38 6.07
N ASP A 177 -15.20 -17.70 5.87
CA ASP A 177 -14.08 -18.58 6.27
C ASP A 177 -12.76 -18.20 5.56
N GLN A 178 -12.83 -17.85 4.27
CA GLN A 178 -11.66 -17.40 3.48
C GLN A 178 -11.15 -16.05 3.97
N VAL A 179 -12.07 -15.14 4.31
CA VAL A 179 -11.73 -13.84 4.90
C VAL A 179 -11.07 -14.02 6.29
N TYR A 180 -11.59 -14.89 7.14
CA TYR A 180 -10.98 -15.21 8.44
C TYR A 180 -9.58 -15.83 8.28
N ALA A 181 -9.38 -16.74 7.32
CA ALA A 181 -8.05 -17.28 6.99
C ALA A 181 -7.04 -16.21 6.53
N GLN A 182 -7.52 -15.00 6.20
CA GLN A 182 -6.73 -13.82 5.85
C GLN A 182 -6.82 -12.70 6.90
N SER A 183 -7.24 -12.99 8.15
CA SER A 183 -7.46 -12.02 9.22
C SER A 183 -6.31 -11.01 9.39
N SER A 184 -5.07 -11.50 9.35
CA SER A 184 -3.81 -10.74 9.51
C SER A 184 -3.51 -9.70 8.41
N PHE A 185 -4.31 -9.70 7.33
CA PHE A 185 -4.32 -8.65 6.29
C PHE A 185 -5.33 -7.53 6.58
N TYR A 186 -6.36 -7.79 7.40
CA TYR A 186 -7.37 -6.80 7.79
C TYR A 186 -7.08 -6.18 9.15
N ILE A 187 -6.48 -6.95 10.05
CA ILE A 187 -6.13 -6.56 11.42
C ILE A 187 -4.68 -6.98 11.71
N LEU A 188 -3.89 -6.07 12.28
CA LEU A 188 -2.52 -6.34 12.69
C LEU A 188 -2.50 -7.02 14.07
N GLU A 189 -1.78 -8.13 14.11
CA GLU A 189 -1.52 -8.97 15.29
C GLU A 189 -0.01 -9.07 15.58
N ASP A 190 0.83 -8.82 14.58
CA ASP A 190 2.28 -8.77 14.67
C ASP A 190 2.78 -7.45 15.28
N ARG A 191 3.95 -7.50 15.92
CA ARG A 191 4.59 -6.31 16.49
C ARG A 191 5.26 -5.48 15.38
N PRO A 192 5.28 -4.14 15.51
CA PRO A 192 6.09 -3.31 14.63
C PRO A 192 7.57 -3.68 14.72
N THR A 193 8.27 -3.57 13.59
CA THR A 193 9.73 -3.58 13.55
C THR A 193 10.27 -2.27 14.12
N GLN A 194 9.62 -1.14 13.80
CA GLN A 194 9.98 0.20 14.29
C GLN A 194 8.76 1.09 14.54
N THR A 195 8.95 2.13 15.35
CA THR A 195 7.94 3.17 15.58
C THR A 195 8.62 4.54 15.57
N PHE A 196 8.15 5.46 14.74
CA PHE A 196 8.65 6.84 14.64
C PHE A 196 7.55 7.79 14.15
N GLY A 197 7.52 9.03 14.65
CA GLY A 197 6.55 10.04 14.22
C GLY A 197 5.07 9.68 14.40
N GLY A 198 4.73 8.73 15.29
CA GLY A 198 3.38 8.18 15.44
C GLY A 198 3.03 7.02 14.50
N ILE A 199 3.92 6.69 13.57
CA ILE A 199 3.80 5.57 12.62
C ILE A 199 4.57 4.35 13.15
N GLU A 200 3.88 3.23 13.21
CA GLU A 200 4.47 1.89 13.28
C GLU A 200 4.82 1.37 11.88
N VAL A 201 5.98 0.74 11.75
CA VAL A 201 6.47 0.14 10.49
C VAL A 201 6.81 -1.32 10.72
N ARG A 202 6.37 -2.19 9.81
CA ARG A 202 6.68 -3.63 9.78
C ARG A 202 7.48 -3.96 8.52
N SER A 203 8.56 -4.73 8.66
CA SER A 203 9.41 -5.20 7.55
C SER A 203 8.75 -6.31 6.71
N ARG A 204 7.60 -5.98 6.11
CA ARG A 204 6.89 -6.79 5.12
C ARG A 204 6.29 -5.87 4.06
N SER A 205 6.52 -6.19 2.80
CA SER A 205 5.91 -5.49 1.66
C SER A 205 4.40 -5.73 1.60
N GLY A 206 3.66 -4.79 1.04
CA GLY A 206 2.21 -4.88 0.82
C GLY A 206 1.71 -3.63 0.13
N ASN A 207 0.41 -3.38 0.12
CA ASN A 207 -0.15 -2.08 -0.30
C ASN A 207 -1.13 -1.49 0.73
N ALA A 208 -1.38 -2.19 1.83
CA ALA A 208 -2.35 -1.79 2.85
C ALA A 208 -1.78 -0.77 3.84
N PHE A 209 -2.59 0.25 4.14
CA PHE A 209 -2.38 1.20 5.22
C PHE A 209 -3.35 0.91 6.37
N TYR A 210 -2.82 0.95 7.59
CA TYR A 210 -3.55 0.62 8.80
C TYR A 210 -3.63 1.84 9.72
N TYR A 211 -4.70 1.90 10.50
CA TYR A 211 -4.91 2.87 11.56
C TYR A 211 -5.25 2.09 12.83
N ARG A 212 -4.44 2.25 13.88
CA ARG A 212 -4.54 1.53 15.17
C ARG A 212 -4.69 0.01 15.01
N GLY A 213 -3.96 -0.55 14.05
CA GLY A 213 -3.92 -1.97 13.74
C GLY A 213 -5.07 -2.46 12.87
N VAL A 214 -5.86 -1.59 12.25
CA VAL A 214 -7.00 -1.95 11.39
C VAL A 214 -6.80 -1.40 9.98
N ARG A 215 -6.97 -2.22 8.93
CA ARG A 215 -6.82 -1.78 7.53
C ARG A 215 -7.93 -0.78 7.15
N VAL A 216 -7.51 0.38 6.65
CA VAL A 216 -8.40 1.51 6.31
C VAL A 216 -8.19 2.07 4.90
N GLN A 217 -7.09 1.73 4.23
CA GLN A 217 -6.83 2.14 2.83
C GLN A 217 -5.87 1.13 2.17
N GLU A 218 -5.88 1.08 0.83
CA GLU A 218 -4.76 0.58 0.03
C GLU A 218 -4.13 1.73 -0.78
N PHE A 219 -2.83 1.64 -1.00
CA PHE A 219 -2.09 2.50 -1.92
C PHE A 219 -2.12 1.91 -3.33
N ASP A 220 -2.15 2.78 -4.35
CA ASP A 220 -2.11 2.39 -5.77
C ASP A 220 -0.79 1.70 -6.18
N LYS A 221 0.26 1.85 -5.37
CA LYS A 221 1.58 1.25 -5.56
C LYS A 221 1.91 0.32 -4.39
N PRO A 222 2.64 -0.78 -4.64
CA PRO A 222 3.22 -1.56 -3.55
C PRO A 222 4.15 -0.69 -2.70
N CYS A 223 4.15 -0.97 -1.41
CA CYS A 223 5.05 -0.42 -0.41
C CYS A 223 6.13 -1.45 -0.10
N LEU A 224 7.35 -0.97 0.15
CA LEU A 224 8.43 -1.76 0.74
C LEU A 224 8.06 -2.23 2.15
N PHE A 225 7.32 -1.41 2.89
CA PHE A 225 6.94 -1.67 4.28
C PHE A 225 5.43 -1.60 4.51
N THR A 226 4.96 -2.23 5.59
CA THR A 226 3.57 -2.10 6.06
C THR A 226 3.49 -1.04 7.15
N TYR A 227 2.57 -0.08 6.97
CA TYR A 227 2.44 1.11 7.82
C TYR A 227 1.17 1.09 8.66
N ASN A 228 1.30 1.44 9.95
CA ASN A 228 0.18 1.59 10.87
C ASN A 228 0.28 2.91 11.63
N ASP A 229 -0.71 3.80 11.49
CA ASP A 229 -0.75 5.08 12.20
C ASP A 229 -1.49 4.95 13.53
N LEU A 230 -0.91 5.52 14.59
CA LEU A 230 -1.50 5.57 15.93
C LEU A 230 -2.20 6.91 16.21
N ALA A 231 -1.82 7.98 15.49
CA ALA A 231 -2.35 9.32 15.64
C ALA A 231 -3.73 9.46 14.99
N SER A 232 -4.63 10.25 15.61
CA SER A 232 -6.02 10.40 15.16
C SER A 232 -6.15 10.66 13.66
N LEU A 233 -7.02 9.92 12.97
CA LEU A 233 -7.23 9.99 11.52
C LEU A 233 -8.74 10.03 11.24
N GLU A 234 -9.19 10.92 10.36
CA GLU A 234 -10.61 10.99 10.00
C GLU A 234 -10.99 9.86 9.04
N LEU A 235 -11.92 9.02 9.49
CA LEU A 235 -12.51 7.94 8.69
C LEU A 235 -13.95 8.30 8.26
N THR A 236 -14.37 7.69 7.16
CA THR A 236 -15.77 7.58 6.72
C THR A 236 -16.54 6.56 7.56
N GLU A 237 -17.87 6.47 7.36
CA GLU A 237 -18.72 5.47 8.02
C GLU A 237 -18.31 4.01 7.70
N ASP A 238 -17.82 3.75 6.47
CA ASP A 238 -17.28 2.44 6.07
C ASP A 238 -15.83 2.18 6.54
N ARG A 239 -15.35 2.98 7.50
CA ARG A 239 -14.00 2.93 8.08
C ARG A 239 -12.92 2.92 6.98
N THR A 240 -13.06 3.80 5.98
CA THR A 240 -12.01 4.10 5.00
C THR A 240 -11.47 5.52 5.24
N VAL A 241 -10.25 5.80 4.79
CA VAL A 241 -9.63 7.11 5.06
C VAL A 241 -10.35 8.20 4.24
N LYS A 242 -10.83 9.25 4.92
CA LYS A 242 -11.57 10.35 4.28
C LYS A 242 -10.74 11.12 3.26
N ASN A 243 -9.44 11.29 3.54
CA ASN A 243 -8.47 11.99 2.69
C ASN A 243 -7.41 10.99 2.18
N GLN A 244 -7.58 10.43 0.97
CA GLN A 244 -6.71 9.37 0.44
C GLN A 244 -5.22 9.76 0.30
N TRP A 245 -4.90 11.06 0.26
CA TRP A 245 -3.53 11.58 0.24
C TRP A 245 -2.87 11.64 1.63
N GLU A 246 -3.66 11.64 2.69
CA GLU A 246 -3.19 11.89 4.05
C GLU A 246 -2.26 10.79 4.59
N PRO A 247 -2.51 9.48 4.35
CA PRO A 247 -1.61 8.42 4.79
C PRO A 247 -0.19 8.53 4.22
N ALA A 248 -0.03 8.81 2.92
CA ALA A 248 1.29 8.96 2.31
C ALA A 248 2.06 10.15 2.92
N TYR A 249 1.38 11.28 3.15
CA TYR A 249 1.93 12.44 3.86
C TYR A 249 2.38 12.11 5.29
N ARG A 250 1.56 11.35 6.04
CA ARG A 250 1.92 10.93 7.41
C ARG A 250 3.10 9.96 7.44
N VAL A 251 3.18 9.02 6.48
CA VAL A 251 4.32 8.13 6.30
C VAL A 251 5.60 8.91 5.98
N ALA A 252 5.56 9.89 5.06
CA ALA A 252 6.72 10.75 4.78
C ALA A 252 7.21 11.51 6.02
N ARG A 253 6.28 12.07 6.82
CA ARG A 253 6.61 12.75 8.09
C ARG A 253 7.19 11.81 9.14
N GLY A 254 6.70 10.58 9.22
CA GLY A 254 7.32 9.53 10.04
C GLY A 254 8.78 9.29 9.63
N TRP A 255 9.03 9.05 8.34
CA TRP A 255 10.37 8.79 7.81
C TRP A 255 11.34 9.96 7.99
N LEU A 256 10.88 11.21 7.88
CA LEU A 256 11.71 12.38 8.25
C LEU A 256 12.28 12.27 9.67
N GLN A 257 11.54 11.64 10.59
CA GLN A 257 11.91 11.50 12.00
C GLN A 257 12.55 10.14 12.35
N ALA A 258 12.64 9.20 11.39
CA ALA A 258 13.19 7.88 11.61
C ALA A 258 14.70 7.94 11.93
N SER A 259 15.19 6.92 12.66
CA SER A 259 16.59 6.83 13.09
C SER A 259 17.36 5.62 12.54
N ASP A 260 16.69 4.68 11.88
CA ASP A 260 17.34 3.50 11.30
C ASP A 260 17.90 3.80 9.92
N GLU A 261 19.22 3.78 9.80
CA GLU A 261 19.92 4.14 8.58
C GLU A 261 19.77 3.12 7.43
N LEU A 262 19.46 1.86 7.73
CA LEU A 262 19.27 0.81 6.71
C LEU A 262 17.88 0.95 6.07
N MET A 263 16.83 1.01 6.89
CA MET A 263 15.46 1.22 6.40
C MET A 263 15.33 2.58 5.72
N LEU A 264 15.95 3.64 6.26
CA LEU A 264 16.01 4.94 5.61
C LEU A 264 16.63 4.84 4.21
N ARG A 265 17.73 4.08 4.05
CA ARG A 265 18.38 3.91 2.73
C ARG A 265 17.47 3.21 1.74
N GLU A 266 16.75 2.17 2.14
CA GLU A 266 15.75 1.51 1.30
C GLU A 266 14.63 2.46 0.85
N VAL A 267 14.08 3.26 1.78
CA VAL A 267 13.01 4.25 1.48
C VAL A 267 13.50 5.37 0.56
N ILE A 268 14.65 5.95 0.87
CA ILE A 268 15.23 7.09 0.14
C ILE A 268 15.65 6.69 -1.29
N THR A 269 16.01 5.42 -1.51
CA THR A 269 16.46 4.92 -2.81
C THR A 269 15.42 4.08 -3.56
N ALA A 270 14.18 4.01 -3.03
CA ALA A 270 13.07 3.29 -3.63
C ALA A 270 12.76 3.77 -5.07
N GLY A 271 12.55 2.81 -5.97
CA GLY A 271 12.18 3.08 -7.38
C GLY A 271 10.73 3.53 -7.55
N ASP A 272 10.40 4.10 -8.73
CA ASP A 272 9.06 4.63 -9.05
C ASP A 272 7.92 3.61 -8.93
N SER A 273 8.22 2.31 -8.98
CA SER A 273 7.24 1.24 -8.81
C SER A 273 6.72 1.14 -7.38
N HIS A 274 7.40 1.72 -6.39
CA HIS A 274 7.01 1.69 -4.98
C HIS A 274 6.46 3.03 -4.50
N MET A 275 5.59 2.98 -3.49
CA MET A 275 5.01 4.17 -2.86
C MET A 275 6.11 5.07 -2.27
N GLU A 276 7.10 4.49 -1.58
CA GLU A 276 8.22 5.17 -0.93
C GLU A 276 9.06 6.00 -1.93
N GLY A 277 9.25 5.49 -3.15
CA GLY A 277 10.01 6.18 -4.20
C GLY A 277 9.33 7.45 -4.74
N ASN A 278 8.07 7.67 -4.35
CA ASN A 278 7.22 8.79 -4.74
C ASN A 278 6.78 9.64 -3.54
N LEU A 279 7.22 9.33 -2.32
CA LEU A 279 6.92 10.15 -1.14
C LEU A 279 7.47 11.57 -1.34
N ASP A 280 6.64 12.57 -1.05
CA ASP A 280 7.10 13.93 -0.89
C ASP A 280 7.52 14.12 0.58
N PHE A 281 8.78 14.53 0.79
CA PHE A 281 9.38 14.81 2.09
C PHE A 281 9.45 16.32 2.39
N HIS A 282 9.08 17.19 1.45
CA HIS A 282 9.25 18.64 1.55
C HIS A 282 8.02 19.36 2.15
N GLY A 283 8.23 20.53 2.75
CA GLY A 283 7.12 21.45 3.10
C GLY A 283 6.32 21.13 4.36
N TRP A 284 6.66 20.09 5.12
CA TRP A 284 5.82 19.55 6.19
C TRP A 284 5.93 20.19 7.58
N GLY A 285 6.76 21.21 7.76
CA GLY A 285 6.97 21.85 9.07
C GLY A 285 7.61 20.93 10.14
N VAL A 286 8.10 19.74 9.75
CA VAL A 286 8.81 18.80 10.61
C VAL A 286 10.28 18.81 10.23
N ALA A 287 11.16 18.97 11.22
CA ALA A 287 12.60 18.91 11.01
C ALA A 287 13.06 17.45 10.76
N PRO A 288 13.93 17.20 9.77
CA PRO A 288 14.51 15.87 9.54
C PRO A 288 15.44 15.46 10.69
N SER A 289 15.52 14.16 10.94
CA SER A 289 16.46 13.57 11.88
C SER A 289 17.90 13.65 11.33
N GLN A 290 18.88 13.56 12.23
CA GLN A 290 20.29 13.50 11.82
C GLN A 290 20.60 12.22 11.03
N ALA A 291 19.91 11.11 11.31
CA ALA A 291 20.02 9.86 10.54
C ALA A 291 19.49 10.05 9.11
N PHE A 292 18.31 10.68 8.94
CA PHE A 292 17.76 11.02 7.62
C PHE A 292 18.74 11.88 6.82
N LEU A 293 19.25 12.97 7.42
CA LEU A 293 20.22 13.85 6.75
C LEU A 293 21.55 13.15 6.42
N LYS A 294 22.03 12.27 7.29
CA LYS A 294 23.23 11.47 7.02
C LYS A 294 22.99 10.53 5.84
N VAL A 295 21.91 9.73 5.87
CA VAL A 295 21.61 8.75 4.82
C VAL A 295 21.38 9.40 3.47
N VAL A 296 20.64 10.52 3.38
CA VAL A 296 20.50 11.25 2.10
C VAL A 296 21.87 11.71 1.59
N GLY A 297 22.72 12.28 2.46
CA GLY A 297 24.07 12.71 2.09
C GLY A 297 25.00 11.58 1.65
N ASP A 298 24.91 10.42 2.31
CA ASP A 298 25.66 9.22 1.96
C ASP A 298 25.18 8.65 0.61
N CYS A 299 23.87 8.64 0.34
CA CYS A 299 23.31 8.16 -0.93
C CYS A 299 23.60 9.13 -2.09
N LEU A 300 23.57 10.45 -1.84
CA LEU A 300 24.01 11.47 -2.80
C LEU A 300 25.48 11.33 -3.21
N SER A 301 26.31 10.76 -2.33
CA SER A 301 27.73 10.50 -2.59
C SER A 301 27.95 9.16 -3.33
N ASP A 302 26.92 8.32 -3.42
CA ASP A 302 26.97 6.98 -4.00
C ASP A 302 26.35 6.99 -5.42
N ARG A 303 27.22 7.08 -6.43
CA ARG A 303 26.88 7.32 -7.85
C ARG A 303 25.82 6.40 -8.45
N LEU A 304 25.58 5.24 -7.86
CA LEU A 304 24.72 4.18 -8.39
C LEU A 304 23.30 4.20 -7.80
N LEU A 305 23.07 4.98 -6.75
CA LEU A 305 21.78 5.03 -6.07
C LEU A 305 20.96 6.21 -6.58
N ARG A 306 19.79 5.91 -7.15
CA ARG A 306 18.72 6.89 -7.29
C ARG A 306 18.32 7.39 -5.89
N VAL A 307 18.10 8.69 -5.74
CA VAL A 307 17.68 9.31 -4.48
C VAL A 307 16.37 10.07 -4.70
N ASN A 308 15.41 9.93 -3.78
CA ASN A 308 14.14 10.67 -3.84
C ASN A 308 14.38 12.19 -3.91
N LYS A 309 13.80 12.85 -4.92
CA LYS A 309 14.04 14.26 -5.25
C LYS A 309 13.66 15.22 -4.12
N THR A 310 12.62 14.92 -3.37
CA THR A 310 12.15 15.77 -2.27
C THR A 310 13.01 15.57 -1.03
N ALA A 311 13.53 14.35 -0.80
CA ALA A 311 14.53 14.09 0.24
C ALA A 311 15.86 14.83 -0.04
N MET A 312 16.33 14.88 -1.30
CA MET A 312 17.48 15.70 -1.70
C MET A 312 17.25 17.18 -1.38
N LYS A 313 16.06 17.72 -1.69
CA LYS A 313 15.70 19.11 -1.40
C LYS A 313 15.73 19.42 0.10
N VAL A 314 15.13 18.57 0.92
CA VAL A 314 15.18 18.67 2.40
C VAL A 314 16.61 18.68 2.91
N TRP A 315 17.48 17.82 2.36
CA TRP A 315 18.89 17.77 2.73
C TRP A 315 19.66 19.05 2.38
N HIS A 316 19.44 19.61 1.19
CA HIS A 316 20.06 20.87 0.78
C HIS A 316 19.62 22.04 1.67
N GLU A 317 18.32 22.16 1.95
CA GLU A 317 17.78 23.22 2.81
C GLU A 317 18.27 23.10 4.27
N ALA A 318 18.28 21.89 4.83
CA ALA A 318 18.64 21.66 6.22
C ALA A 318 20.16 21.72 6.49
N THR A 319 20.99 21.27 5.55
CA THR A 319 22.46 21.29 5.76
C THR A 319 23.12 22.59 5.33
N GLN A 320 22.47 23.39 4.48
CA GLN A 320 23.05 24.57 3.81
C GLN A 320 24.42 24.32 3.16
N LYS A 321 24.76 23.04 2.89
CA LYS A 321 26.08 22.69 2.34
C LYS A 321 26.23 23.37 0.98
N PRO A 322 27.30 24.16 0.76
CA PRO A 322 27.52 24.78 -0.53
C PRO A 322 27.62 23.69 -1.60
N PHE A 323 27.08 24.00 -2.77
CA PHE A 323 27.11 23.09 -3.90
C PHE A 323 28.57 22.87 -4.31
N SER A 324 29.10 21.70 -3.95
CA SER A 324 30.50 21.31 -4.17
C SER A 324 30.53 19.94 -4.85
N PRO A 325 30.10 19.87 -6.12
CA PRO A 325 30.11 18.63 -6.89
C PRO A 325 31.56 18.16 -7.09
N ARG A 326 31.75 16.84 -7.15
CA ARG A 326 33.09 16.26 -7.32
C ARG A 326 33.59 16.50 -8.74
N GLU A 327 34.58 17.37 -8.87
CA GLU A 327 35.30 17.62 -10.11
C GLU A 327 36.05 16.37 -10.57
N ILE A 328 36.02 16.10 -11.88
CA ILE A 328 36.73 14.99 -12.52
C ILE A 328 37.82 15.50 -13.47
N PRO A 329 39.01 14.85 -13.48
CA PRO A 329 40.02 15.14 -14.49
C PRO A 329 39.59 14.57 -15.85
N LEU A 330 39.63 15.39 -16.90
CA LEU A 330 39.32 14.93 -18.25
C LEU A 330 40.44 14.08 -18.84
N THR A 331 40.05 12.99 -19.50
CA THR A 331 40.95 12.26 -20.41
C THR A 331 41.30 13.11 -21.63
N ARG A 332 42.42 12.79 -22.30
CA ARG A 332 42.83 13.47 -23.55
C ARG A 332 41.74 13.48 -24.63
N VAL A 333 40.95 12.40 -24.74
CA VAL A 333 39.86 12.29 -25.72
C VAL A 333 38.69 13.19 -25.34
N GLN A 334 38.31 13.23 -24.05
CA GLN A 334 37.29 14.15 -23.55
C GLN A 334 37.71 15.61 -23.74
N GLN A 335 38.94 15.99 -23.40
CA GLN A 335 39.47 17.34 -23.64
C GLN A 335 39.37 17.71 -25.13
N MET A 336 39.75 16.82 -26.05
CA MET A 336 39.60 17.06 -27.50
C MET A 336 38.14 17.23 -27.94
N SER A 337 37.18 16.61 -27.25
CA SER A 337 35.74 16.84 -27.50
C SER A 337 35.29 18.20 -26.97
N VAL A 338 35.77 18.61 -25.79
CA VAL A 338 35.51 19.94 -25.19
C VAL A 338 36.03 21.06 -26.08
N GLU A 339 37.27 20.99 -26.55
CA GLU A 339 37.84 22.00 -27.47
C GLU A 339 36.99 22.13 -28.75
N ARG A 340 36.59 21.01 -29.35
CA ARG A 340 35.74 21.01 -30.55
C ARG A 340 34.34 21.58 -30.29
N ALA A 341 33.79 21.37 -29.10
CA ALA A 341 32.49 21.91 -28.71
C ALA A 341 32.59 23.43 -28.54
N LEU A 342 33.61 23.92 -27.82
CA LEU A 342 33.88 25.35 -27.66
C LEU A 342 34.13 26.06 -28.99
N ASP A 343 34.91 25.47 -29.88
CA ASP A 343 35.16 26.00 -31.24
C ASP A 343 33.87 26.05 -32.09
N PHE A 344 32.97 25.09 -31.89
CA PHE A 344 31.66 25.07 -32.55
C PHE A 344 30.74 26.17 -32.00
N CYS A 345 30.65 26.32 -30.67
CA CYS A 345 29.91 27.41 -30.02
C CYS A 345 30.42 28.78 -30.46
N GLN A 346 31.75 28.97 -30.54
CA GLN A 346 32.35 30.22 -30.99
C GLN A 346 32.00 30.56 -32.45
N LYS A 347 31.95 29.57 -33.35
CA LYS A 347 31.51 29.74 -34.75
C LYS A 347 30.03 30.12 -34.87
N LEU A 348 29.20 29.72 -33.91
CA LEU A 348 27.80 30.14 -33.78
C LEU A 348 27.64 31.51 -33.10
N GLY A 349 28.73 32.16 -32.67
CA GLY A 349 28.73 33.46 -32.01
C GLY A 349 28.74 33.43 -30.47
N PHE A 350 28.68 32.25 -29.85
CA PHE A 350 28.71 32.10 -28.40
C PHE A 350 30.16 32.11 -27.88
N GLN A 351 30.57 33.22 -27.28
CA GLN A 351 31.91 33.41 -26.70
C GLN A 351 31.98 32.78 -25.30
N ILE A 352 31.92 31.46 -25.22
CA ILE A 352 31.94 30.69 -23.95
C ILE A 352 33.37 30.57 -23.40
N ARG A 353 34.35 30.36 -24.28
CA ARG A 353 35.77 30.14 -23.95
C ARG A 353 36.33 31.34 -23.18
N GLY A 354 36.56 31.16 -21.88
CA GLY A 354 37.12 32.19 -20.98
C GLY A 354 36.12 33.22 -20.44
N ALA A 355 34.82 33.09 -20.74
CA ALA A 355 33.79 33.95 -20.14
C ALA A 355 33.44 33.53 -18.70
N TYR A 356 33.39 32.22 -18.46
CA TYR A 356 33.11 31.61 -17.16
C TYR A 356 34.04 30.39 -16.96
N PRO A 357 34.43 30.05 -15.72
CA PRO A 357 35.07 28.76 -15.43
C PRO A 357 34.14 27.61 -15.85
N ILE A 358 34.71 26.58 -16.48
CA ILE A 358 33.98 25.36 -16.84
C ILE A 358 34.57 24.22 -16.02
N LYS A 359 33.72 23.59 -15.20
CA LYS A 359 34.08 22.45 -14.35
C LYS A 359 33.38 21.20 -14.83
N PHE A 360 34.15 20.16 -15.10
CA PHE A 360 33.60 18.85 -15.41
C PHE A 360 33.45 18.08 -14.10
N VAL A 361 32.24 17.60 -13.85
CA VAL A 361 31.87 16.97 -12.59
C VAL A 361 31.27 15.60 -12.85
N GLU A 362 31.41 14.76 -11.84
CA GLU A 362 30.98 13.38 -11.81
C GLU A 362 29.48 13.20 -12.12
N SER A 363 28.64 14.03 -11.49
CA SER A 363 27.18 14.04 -11.66
C SER A 363 26.61 15.38 -11.21
N LEU A 364 25.44 15.74 -11.75
CA LEU A 364 24.61 16.87 -11.31
C LEU A 364 23.25 16.39 -10.76
N GLY A 365 23.09 15.09 -10.54
CA GLY A 365 21.82 14.45 -10.15
C GLY A 365 21.12 13.77 -11.34
N GLU A 366 19.97 13.15 -11.08
CA GLU A 366 19.19 12.41 -12.08
C GLU A 366 18.69 13.34 -13.20
N GLY A 367 19.25 13.18 -14.41
CA GLY A 367 18.92 13.98 -15.59
C GLY A 367 19.70 15.29 -15.74
N GLY A 368 20.48 15.71 -14.74
CA GLY A 368 21.28 16.93 -14.80
C GLY A 368 22.46 16.80 -15.75
N LEU A 369 22.43 17.55 -16.86
CA LEU A 369 23.50 17.56 -17.87
C LEU A 369 24.47 18.74 -17.67
N GLY A 370 23.93 19.93 -17.40
CA GLY A 370 24.68 21.13 -17.04
C GLY A 370 24.08 21.82 -15.81
N LEU A 371 24.83 22.76 -15.25
CA LEU A 371 24.35 23.70 -14.25
C LEU A 371 25.19 24.99 -14.26
N ALA A 372 24.52 26.11 -14.48
CA ALA A 372 25.01 27.47 -14.28
C ALA A 372 24.84 27.89 -12.81
N LYS A 373 25.94 27.98 -12.06
CA LYS A 373 25.90 28.39 -10.64
C LYS A 373 27.18 29.08 -10.20
N ASP A 374 27.04 30.13 -9.40
CA ASP A 374 28.15 30.87 -8.77
C ASP A 374 29.24 31.27 -9.80
N GLU A 375 28.78 31.91 -10.89
CA GLU A 375 29.55 32.30 -12.09
C GLU A 375 30.32 31.17 -12.79
N THR A 376 30.00 29.91 -12.48
CA THR A 376 30.67 28.71 -12.99
C THR A 376 29.70 27.84 -13.79
N ILE A 377 30.16 27.29 -14.91
CA ILE A 377 29.44 26.28 -15.69
C ILE A 377 29.92 24.90 -15.23
N PHE A 378 29.02 24.12 -14.63
CA PHE A 378 29.28 22.72 -14.30
C PHE A 378 28.69 21.81 -15.39
N ILE A 379 29.44 20.79 -15.82
CA ILE A 379 29.00 19.82 -16.84
C ILE A 379 29.16 18.40 -16.29
N ALA A 380 28.09 17.61 -16.31
CA ALA A 380 28.12 16.22 -15.87
C ALA A 380 28.90 15.31 -16.83
N GLU A 381 29.62 14.31 -16.30
CA GLU A 381 30.40 13.34 -17.08
C GLU A 381 29.55 12.63 -18.15
N ALA A 382 28.27 12.39 -17.85
CA ALA A 382 27.31 11.79 -18.77
C ALA A 382 27.24 12.51 -20.14
N VAL A 383 27.36 13.85 -20.17
CA VAL A 383 27.34 14.66 -21.41
C VAL A 383 28.47 14.27 -22.36
N LEU A 384 29.64 13.93 -21.81
CA LEU A 384 30.82 13.51 -22.58
C LEU A 384 30.60 12.15 -23.26
N ASN A 385 29.72 11.32 -22.71
CA ASN A 385 29.47 9.94 -23.13
C ASN A 385 28.20 9.78 -23.99
N MET A 386 27.15 10.57 -23.77
CA MET A 386 25.81 10.34 -24.35
C MET A 386 25.63 10.80 -25.80
N GLY A 387 26.20 11.95 -26.20
CA GLY A 387 25.89 12.57 -27.51
C GLY A 387 27.06 13.26 -28.20
N GLY A 388 28.29 13.03 -27.71
CA GLY A 388 29.52 13.59 -28.26
C GLY A 388 29.53 15.12 -28.30
N THR A 389 30.33 15.68 -29.21
CA THR A 389 30.60 17.13 -29.30
C THR A 389 29.34 17.98 -29.48
N LYS A 390 28.27 17.48 -30.12
CA LYS A 390 27.02 18.23 -30.33
C LYS A 390 26.22 18.40 -29.04
N GLN A 391 26.03 17.33 -28.27
CA GLN A 391 25.32 17.40 -26.99
C GLN A 391 26.07 18.32 -26.03
N LEU A 392 27.39 18.16 -25.94
CA LEU A 392 28.25 19.01 -25.14
C LEU A 392 28.16 20.49 -25.55
N ALA A 393 28.17 20.80 -26.85
CA ALA A 393 27.99 22.17 -27.32
C ALA A 393 26.60 22.74 -26.96
N SER A 394 25.54 21.93 -27.05
CA SER A 394 24.18 22.33 -26.68
C SER A 394 24.11 22.72 -25.21
N THR A 395 24.55 21.84 -24.30
CA THR A 395 24.55 22.09 -22.85
C THR A 395 25.46 23.27 -22.49
N LEU A 396 26.63 23.41 -23.12
CA LEU A 396 27.49 24.59 -22.90
C LEU A 396 26.82 25.92 -23.30
N ILE A 397 26.07 25.94 -24.39
CA ILE A 397 25.34 27.14 -24.85
C ILE A 397 24.20 27.50 -23.88
N GLU A 398 23.47 26.49 -23.40
CA GLU A 398 22.40 26.60 -22.41
C GLU A 398 22.91 27.25 -21.11
N GLU A 399 23.90 26.64 -20.44
CA GLU A 399 24.47 27.19 -19.20
C GLU A 399 25.12 28.57 -19.39
N TYR A 400 25.71 28.82 -20.56
CA TYR A 400 26.25 30.14 -20.90
C TYR A 400 25.15 31.21 -21.01
N ILE A 401 23.99 30.87 -21.55
CA ILE A 401 22.83 31.77 -21.64
C ILE A 401 22.28 32.05 -20.24
N HIS A 402 22.19 31.03 -19.37
CA HIS A 402 21.78 31.19 -17.98
C HIS A 402 22.66 32.19 -17.23
N LEU A 403 23.99 32.03 -17.27
CA LEU A 403 24.92 32.98 -16.63
C LEU A 403 24.94 34.37 -17.29
N ARG A 404 24.87 34.45 -18.63
CA ARG A 404 25.02 35.73 -19.35
C ARG A 404 23.76 36.60 -19.30
N HIS A 405 22.58 36.00 -19.27
CA HIS A 405 21.31 36.71 -19.38
C HIS A 405 20.42 36.60 -18.13
N GLY A 406 20.83 35.83 -17.12
CA GLY A 406 20.05 35.63 -15.89
C GLY A 406 18.73 34.89 -16.14
N TRP A 407 18.64 34.13 -17.23
CA TRP A 407 17.47 33.33 -17.57
C TRP A 407 17.39 32.11 -16.66
N LYS A 408 16.18 31.70 -16.29
CA LYS A 408 15.93 30.43 -15.60
C LYS A 408 15.82 29.30 -16.60
N ASP A 409 16.05 28.05 -16.17
CA ASP A 409 15.74 26.86 -16.94
C ASP A 409 14.33 26.95 -17.53
N MET A 410 14.22 26.65 -18.82
CA MET A 410 12.94 26.46 -19.50
C MET A 410 12.75 24.96 -19.74
N THR A 411 12.25 24.28 -18.69
CA THR A 411 11.86 22.87 -18.70
C THR A 411 10.62 22.61 -19.55
#